data_AF-A0A0C3PPE7-F1
#
_entry.id   AF-A0A0C3PPE7-F1
#
_cell.length_a   1.000
_cell.length_b   1.000
_cell.length_c   1.000
_cell.angle_alpha   90.00
_cell.angle_beta   90.00
_cell.angle_gamma   90.00
#
_symmetry.space_group_name_H-M   'P 1'
#
loop_
_entity.id
_entity.type
_entity.pdbx_description
1 polymer ?
#
loop_
_entity_poly.entity_id
_entity_poly.type
_entity_poly.pdbx_seq_one_letter_code
_entity_poly.pdbx_strand_id
1 'polypeptide(L)'
;RIDMGRAEPSAWPALRRLWTMTSAAHTGLIVDEDDSDLASTLRALCISIARFTRNLVAAVPHNQERAFANEPDIRELTRYYTSYVVLQDPKSLPITRMLAQTLCNLVTANESLMQQLWDCYLSLPEEQLVLTRLLAVQDAVTTMSTFVLVLNCLHGSPLRINRLNNSPNGPRLCISLLDRMASLFDAEETSDTTRAFDIGYCIFCQIVEAGTAPAAYARVAIDDEVVTPHQTTFLKLLDAYLQPSQERPLAIDSGEMRDLSGFLSREFLTLSTYCQHAIRRAPAEEEPRPGDPAALQELDLLLPKVCEALVLVTQCLTSLCLISEESANASPTQRTTSDKAPAVIRAETLRSLDLFLPRITLGKAHAQDTAGHARPSDPKGFSYLKRDLVRLLGILSSERRSVQDRVRVCGGIQVVMNLCVIDERNPYLREHAILALRNLLHRNKENQMLVNEIQPIAEWDDDGMLQRR
;
A
#
# COMPACT_ATOMS: atom_id res chain seq x y z
N ARG A 1 8.64 -15.04 38.63
CA ARG A 1 8.56 -15.56 37.23
C ARG A 1 9.79 -16.39 36.88
N ILE A 2 10.99 -15.82 37.04
CA ILE A 2 12.27 -16.53 36.86
C ILE A 2 12.34 -17.75 37.78
N ASP A 3 12.06 -17.57 39.07
CA ASP A 3 12.14 -18.66 40.06
C ASP A 3 11.14 -19.79 39.77
N MET A 4 9.92 -19.44 39.37
CA MET A 4 8.87 -20.42 39.05
C MET A 4 9.23 -21.30 37.84
N GLY A 5 9.91 -20.76 36.83
CA GLY A 5 10.34 -21.53 35.67
C GLY A 5 11.54 -22.45 35.93
N ARG A 6 12.26 -22.21 37.04
CA ARG A 6 13.43 -23.00 37.48
C ARG A 6 13.19 -23.78 38.76
N ALA A 7 11.97 -23.70 39.30
CA ALA A 7 11.62 -24.33 40.57
C ALA A 7 11.68 -25.85 40.47
N GLU A 8 12.00 -26.48 41.61
CA GLU A 8 11.89 -27.92 41.80
C GLU A 8 10.76 -28.20 42.80
N PRO A 9 9.77 -29.04 42.46
CA PRO A 9 9.62 -29.76 41.19
C PRO A 9 9.24 -28.85 40.01
N SER A 10 9.65 -29.24 38.80
CA SER A 10 9.42 -28.45 37.58
C SER A 10 7.95 -28.36 37.20
N ALA A 11 7.47 -27.15 36.89
CA ALA A 11 6.10 -26.91 36.41
C ALA A 11 5.89 -27.28 34.93
N TRP A 12 6.97 -27.45 34.14
CA TRP A 12 6.88 -27.62 32.68
C TRP A 12 6.14 -28.89 32.22
N PRO A 13 6.37 -30.08 32.82
CA PRO A 13 5.63 -31.29 32.42
C PRO A 13 4.12 -31.16 32.66
N ALA A 14 3.73 -30.57 33.80
CA ALA A 14 2.33 -30.34 34.12
C ALA A 14 1.70 -29.30 33.17
N LEU A 15 2.41 -28.19 32.91
CA LEU A 15 1.94 -27.16 31.99
C LEU A 15 1.77 -27.69 30.57
N ARG A 16 2.70 -28.52 30.08
CA ARG A 16 2.59 -29.16 28.76
C ARG A 16 1.37 -30.08 28.68
N ARG A 17 1.18 -30.92 29.71
CA ARG A 17 -0.01 -31.80 29.78
C ARG A 17 -1.31 -30.99 29.77
N LEU A 18 -1.36 -29.87 30.48
CA LEU A 18 -2.53 -28.99 30.50
C LEU A 18 -2.83 -28.40 29.12
N TRP A 19 -1.82 -27.94 28.38
CA TRP A 19 -1.98 -27.45 27.00
C TRP A 19 -2.52 -28.55 26.08
N THR A 20 -1.90 -29.73 26.08
CA THR A 20 -2.34 -30.85 25.23
C THR A 20 -3.76 -31.30 25.56
N MET A 21 -4.10 -31.43 26.86
CA MET A 21 -5.46 -31.80 27.27
C MET A 21 -6.49 -30.73 26.90
N THR A 22 -6.12 -29.45 27.01
CA THR A 22 -7.00 -28.34 26.67
C THR A 22 -7.22 -28.27 25.16
N SER A 23 -6.17 -28.42 24.35
CA SER A 23 -6.29 -28.47 22.88
C SER A 23 -7.20 -29.62 22.44
N ALA A 24 -6.90 -30.84 22.91
CA ALA A 24 -7.65 -32.03 22.57
C ALA A 24 -9.13 -31.96 23.01
N ALA A 25 -9.42 -31.36 24.16
CA ALA A 25 -10.80 -31.17 24.60
C ALA A 25 -11.58 -30.23 23.65
N HIS A 26 -10.97 -29.17 23.14
CA HIS A 26 -11.65 -28.26 22.21
C HIS A 26 -11.82 -28.84 20.81
N THR A 27 -10.85 -29.62 20.33
CA THR A 27 -10.88 -30.17 18.96
C THR A 27 -11.54 -31.54 18.86
N GLY A 28 -11.64 -32.28 19.96
CA GLY A 28 -12.26 -33.60 20.02
C GLY A 28 -13.72 -33.62 20.48
N LEU A 29 -14.25 -32.53 21.03
CA LEU A 29 -15.66 -32.44 21.43
C LEU A 29 -16.50 -31.93 20.26
N ILE A 30 -17.45 -32.76 19.79
CA ILE A 30 -18.71 -32.25 19.25
C ILE A 30 -19.45 -31.73 20.48
N VAL A 31 -19.29 -30.46 20.80
CA VAL A 31 -20.06 -29.85 21.88
C VAL A 31 -21.49 -29.77 21.37
N ASP A 32 -22.35 -30.71 21.79
CA ASP A 32 -23.79 -30.55 21.66
C ASP A 32 -24.16 -29.21 22.31
N GLU A 33 -25.00 -28.41 21.63
CA GLU A 33 -25.38 -27.06 22.05
C GLU A 33 -25.95 -26.99 23.48
N ASP A 34 -26.32 -28.14 24.05
CA ASP A 34 -26.94 -28.29 25.37
C ASP A 34 -25.96 -28.30 26.57
N ASP A 35 -24.65 -28.54 26.41
CA ASP A 35 -23.68 -28.52 27.55
C ASP A 35 -22.91 -27.19 27.66
N SER A 36 -23.66 -26.14 27.98
CA SER A 36 -23.14 -24.78 28.09
C SER A 36 -22.11 -24.59 29.22
N ASP A 37 -22.15 -25.43 30.26
CA ASP A 37 -21.28 -25.33 31.43
C ASP A 37 -19.88 -25.89 31.16
N LEU A 38 -19.78 -27.01 30.45
CA LEU A 38 -18.50 -27.57 30.03
C LEU A 38 -17.78 -26.62 29.06
N ALA A 39 -18.49 -26.08 28.07
CA ALA A 39 -17.93 -25.12 27.12
C ALA A 39 -17.42 -23.85 27.82
N SER A 40 -18.15 -23.32 28.80
CA SER A 40 -17.73 -22.19 29.62
C SER A 40 -16.44 -22.49 30.41
N THR A 41 -16.40 -23.67 31.03
CA THR A 41 -15.24 -24.13 31.81
C THR A 41 -13.99 -24.28 30.94
N LEU A 42 -14.13 -24.87 29.76
CA LEU A 42 -13.05 -25.06 28.79
C LEU A 42 -12.48 -23.72 28.29
N ARG A 43 -13.34 -22.75 27.99
CA ARG A 43 -12.93 -21.37 27.64
C ARG A 43 -12.15 -20.70 28.77
N ALA A 44 -12.65 -20.79 30.00
CA ALA A 44 -11.99 -20.23 31.18
C ALA A 44 -10.62 -20.87 31.42
N LEU A 45 -10.52 -22.19 31.23
CA LEU A 45 -9.27 -22.94 31.32
C LEU A 45 -8.26 -22.47 30.26
N CYS A 46 -8.70 -22.36 28.99
CA CYS A 46 -7.85 -21.88 27.90
C CYS A 46 -7.29 -20.48 28.18
N ILE A 47 -8.14 -19.53 28.59
CA ILE A 47 -7.70 -18.17 28.97
C ILE A 47 -6.69 -18.23 30.12
N SER A 48 -6.95 -19.05 31.13
CA SER A 48 -6.12 -19.12 32.34
C SER A 48 -4.73 -19.69 32.03
N ILE A 49 -4.65 -20.78 31.27
CA ILE A 49 -3.38 -21.40 30.88
C ILE A 49 -2.61 -20.46 29.93
N ALA A 50 -3.29 -19.83 28.97
CA ALA A 50 -2.67 -18.86 28.06
C ALA A 50 -2.11 -17.66 28.84
N ARG A 51 -2.90 -17.06 29.73
CA ARG A 51 -2.48 -15.94 30.59
C ARG A 51 -1.30 -16.31 31.49
N PHE A 52 -1.36 -17.50 32.11
CA PHE A 52 -0.28 -18.02 32.94
C PHE A 52 1.01 -18.17 32.13
N THR A 53 0.94 -18.83 30.97
CA THR A 53 2.07 -19.03 30.06
C THR A 53 2.65 -17.70 29.60
N ARG A 54 1.82 -16.79 29.08
CA ARG A 54 2.20 -15.43 28.64
C ARG A 54 2.95 -14.67 29.73
N ASN A 55 2.48 -14.74 30.98
CA ASN A 55 3.13 -14.08 32.11
C ASN A 55 4.45 -14.74 32.51
N LEU A 56 4.52 -16.07 32.43
CA LEU A 56 5.70 -16.84 32.81
C LEU A 56 6.88 -16.59 31.86
N VAL A 57 6.60 -16.39 30.57
CA VAL A 57 7.63 -16.21 29.53
C VAL A 57 8.03 -14.75 29.28
N ALA A 58 7.21 -13.79 29.69
CA ALA A 58 7.44 -12.37 29.44
C ALA A 58 8.81 -11.91 29.98
N ALA A 59 9.71 -11.56 29.05
CA ALA A 59 11.10 -11.15 29.28
C ALA A 59 11.96 -12.19 30.02
N VAL A 60 11.69 -13.49 29.84
CA VAL A 60 12.47 -14.58 30.47
C VAL A 60 12.85 -15.64 29.42
N PRO A 61 14.04 -15.55 28.78
CA PRO A 61 14.46 -16.43 27.69
C PRO A 61 14.43 -17.93 28.03
N HIS A 62 14.89 -18.30 29.21
CA HIS A 62 14.83 -19.69 29.67
C HIS A 62 13.40 -20.26 29.70
N ASN A 63 12.43 -19.43 30.12
CA ASN A 63 11.04 -19.84 30.20
C ASN A 63 10.41 -19.90 28.80
N GLN A 64 10.80 -18.98 27.91
CA GLN A 64 10.39 -19.00 26.50
C GLN A 64 10.81 -20.31 25.83
N GLU A 65 12.09 -20.72 25.96
CA GLU A 65 12.60 -21.98 25.38
C GLU A 65 11.82 -23.21 25.86
N ARG A 66 11.50 -23.26 27.16
CA ARG A 66 10.74 -24.37 27.75
C ARG A 66 9.27 -24.36 27.32
N ALA A 67 8.66 -23.19 27.26
CA ALA A 67 7.26 -23.01 26.92
C ALA A 67 6.99 -23.13 25.42
N PHE A 68 7.99 -22.91 24.55
CA PHE A 68 7.87 -23.03 23.10
C PHE A 68 7.45 -24.44 22.67
N ALA A 69 7.74 -25.47 23.48
CA ALA A 69 7.22 -26.83 23.28
C ALA A 69 5.68 -26.92 23.27
N ASN A 70 4.97 -25.91 23.80
CA ASN A 70 3.50 -25.85 23.81
C ASN A 70 2.96 -25.09 22.59
N GLU A 71 3.81 -24.52 21.73
CA GLU A 71 3.40 -23.74 20.55
C GLU A 71 2.43 -24.52 19.64
N PRO A 72 2.61 -25.82 19.34
CA PRO A 72 1.66 -26.55 18.49
C PRO A 72 0.24 -26.60 19.05
N ASP A 73 0.08 -26.79 20.37
CA ASP A 73 -1.22 -26.79 21.06
C ASP A 73 -1.84 -25.38 21.04
N ILE A 74 -1.01 -24.34 21.27
CA ILE A 74 -1.46 -22.94 21.21
C ILE A 74 -1.93 -22.60 19.78
N ARG A 75 -1.18 -23.03 18.77
CA ARG A 75 -1.49 -22.84 17.36
C ARG A 75 -2.81 -23.53 16.97
N GLU A 76 -3.01 -24.76 17.43
CA GLU A 76 -4.25 -25.51 17.19
C GLU A 76 -5.47 -24.81 17.82
N LEU A 77 -5.34 -24.36 19.07
CA LEU A 77 -6.39 -23.59 19.74
C LEU A 77 -6.65 -22.25 19.05
N THR A 78 -5.60 -21.54 18.59
CA THR A 78 -5.77 -20.32 17.80
C THR A 78 -6.55 -20.61 16.52
N ARG A 79 -6.24 -21.70 15.81
CA ARG A 79 -6.99 -22.13 14.61
C ARG A 79 -8.46 -22.39 14.94
N TYR A 80 -8.74 -23.09 16.05
CA TYR A 80 -10.10 -23.37 16.51
C TYR A 80 -10.90 -22.08 16.78
N TYR A 81 -10.35 -21.17 17.60
CA TYR A 81 -11.04 -19.92 17.98
C TYR A 81 -11.11 -18.86 16.89
N THR A 82 -10.32 -19.02 15.82
CA THR A 82 -10.42 -18.19 14.60
C THR A 82 -11.25 -18.86 13.49
N SER A 83 -11.87 -20.02 13.77
CA SER A 83 -12.80 -20.64 12.82
C SER A 83 -14.07 -19.81 12.69
N TYR A 84 -14.66 -19.80 11.48
CA TYR A 84 -15.82 -18.97 11.19
C TYR A 84 -16.98 -19.19 12.18
N VAL A 85 -17.26 -20.45 12.52
CA VAL A 85 -18.34 -20.83 13.45
C VAL A 85 -18.06 -20.34 14.87
N VAL A 86 -16.87 -20.63 15.41
CA VAL A 86 -16.53 -20.26 16.79
C VAL A 86 -16.43 -18.74 16.96
N LEU A 87 -15.96 -18.03 15.92
CA LEU A 87 -15.80 -16.58 15.94
C LEU A 87 -17.16 -15.83 15.98
N GLN A 88 -18.27 -16.47 15.63
CA GLN A 88 -19.61 -15.87 15.80
C GLN A 88 -19.98 -15.69 17.27
N ASP A 89 -19.39 -16.47 18.20
CA ASP A 89 -19.61 -16.29 19.64
C ASP A 89 -18.72 -15.14 20.16
N PRO A 90 -19.28 -14.04 20.69
CA PRO A 90 -18.51 -12.94 21.26
C PRO A 90 -17.56 -13.38 22.39
N LYS A 91 -17.85 -14.51 23.07
CA LYS A 91 -17.00 -15.08 24.14
C LYS A 91 -15.70 -15.68 23.59
N SER A 92 -15.57 -15.87 22.28
CA SER A 92 -14.33 -16.34 21.63
C SER A 92 -13.24 -15.25 21.58
N LEU A 93 -13.62 -13.98 21.43
CA LEU A 93 -12.67 -12.87 21.23
C LEU A 93 -11.65 -12.71 22.37
N PRO A 94 -12.03 -12.75 23.67
CA PRO A 94 -11.05 -12.70 24.76
C PRO A 94 -10.01 -13.83 24.72
N ILE A 95 -10.40 -15.00 24.19
CA ILE A 95 -9.55 -16.17 24.08
C ILE A 95 -8.56 -15.99 22.93
N THR A 96 -9.06 -15.59 21.76
CA THR A 96 -8.25 -15.26 20.59
C THR A 96 -7.21 -14.19 20.91
N ARG A 97 -7.61 -13.10 21.59
CA ARG A 97 -6.69 -12.06 22.07
C ARG A 97 -5.59 -12.63 22.96
N MET A 98 -5.95 -13.46 23.94
CA MET A 98 -4.99 -14.03 24.89
C MET A 98 -4.02 -15.01 24.21
N LEU A 99 -4.51 -15.84 23.27
CA LEU A 99 -3.67 -16.75 22.49
C LEU A 99 -2.68 -15.99 21.61
N ALA A 100 -3.14 -14.96 20.88
CA ALA A 100 -2.26 -14.10 20.06
C ALA A 100 -1.16 -13.42 20.91
N GLN A 101 -1.53 -12.86 22.08
CA GLN A 101 -0.56 -12.30 23.02
C GLN A 101 0.42 -13.35 23.57
N THR A 102 -0.04 -14.58 23.78
CA THR A 102 0.81 -15.67 24.25
C THR A 102 1.84 -16.05 23.20
N LEU A 103 1.42 -16.22 21.94
CA LEU A 103 2.33 -16.47 20.80
C LEU A 103 3.36 -15.34 20.63
N CYS A 104 2.92 -14.09 20.73
CA CYS A 104 3.83 -12.95 20.70
C CYS A 104 4.91 -13.05 21.80
N ASN A 105 4.50 -13.17 23.07
CA ASN A 105 5.43 -13.16 24.20
C ASN A 105 6.32 -14.41 24.28
N LEU A 106 5.91 -15.53 23.67
CA LEU A 106 6.73 -16.74 23.58
C LEU A 106 8.05 -16.49 22.86
N VAL A 107 8.08 -15.58 21.90
CA VAL A 107 9.25 -15.36 21.04
C VAL A 107 9.86 -13.97 21.17
N THR A 108 9.17 -12.99 21.76
CA THR A 108 9.68 -11.61 21.90
C THR A 108 11.11 -11.55 22.44
N ALA A 109 11.99 -10.87 21.71
CA ALA A 109 13.42 -10.70 22.02
C ALA A 109 14.23 -12.01 22.10
N ASN A 110 13.74 -13.10 21.53
CA ASN A 110 14.45 -14.38 21.42
C ASN A 110 14.66 -14.75 19.95
N GLU A 111 15.82 -14.38 19.39
CA GLU A 111 16.12 -14.53 17.96
C GLU A 111 15.97 -15.96 17.43
N SER A 112 16.39 -16.96 18.21
CA SER A 112 16.29 -18.37 17.84
C SER A 112 14.82 -18.80 17.72
N LEU A 113 13.99 -18.45 18.70
CA LEU A 113 12.58 -18.81 18.68
C LEU A 113 11.79 -18.01 17.64
N MET A 114 12.12 -16.74 17.42
CA MET A 114 11.53 -15.95 16.33
C MET A 114 11.83 -16.57 14.97
N GLN A 115 13.07 -17.03 14.74
CA GLN A 115 13.42 -17.74 13.51
C GLN A 115 12.64 -19.05 13.36
N GLN A 116 12.60 -19.89 14.40
CA GLN A 116 11.88 -21.17 14.37
C GLN A 116 10.37 -20.98 14.11
N LEU A 117 9.74 -20.02 14.81
CA LEU A 117 8.32 -19.71 14.62
C LEU A 117 8.06 -19.20 13.20
N TRP A 118 8.89 -18.27 12.71
CA TRP A 118 8.72 -17.65 11.39
C TRP A 118 8.85 -18.68 10.26
N ASP A 119 9.86 -19.54 10.33
CA ASP A 119 10.04 -20.61 9.34
C ASP A 119 8.88 -21.62 9.38
N CYS A 120 8.40 -21.96 10.58
CA CYS A 120 7.24 -22.83 10.72
C CYS A 120 6.01 -22.19 10.07
N TYR A 121 5.67 -20.95 10.44
CA TYR A 121 4.41 -20.32 10.08
C TYR A 121 4.30 -20.01 8.59
N LEU A 122 5.42 -19.65 7.96
CA LEU A 122 5.47 -19.45 6.52
C LEU A 122 5.46 -20.76 5.71
N SER A 123 5.64 -21.91 6.36
CA SER A 123 5.66 -23.23 5.73
C SER A 123 4.42 -24.08 6.05
N LEU A 124 3.45 -23.55 6.82
CA LEU A 124 2.23 -24.27 7.16
C LEU A 124 1.34 -24.51 5.94
N PRO A 125 0.53 -25.59 5.93
CA PRO A 125 -0.55 -25.76 4.97
C PRO A 125 -1.55 -24.60 5.01
N GLU A 126 -2.25 -24.37 3.90
CA GLU A 126 -3.18 -23.25 3.72
C GLU A 126 -4.26 -23.17 4.81
N GLU A 127 -4.85 -24.29 5.19
CA GLU A 127 -5.86 -24.36 6.26
C GLU A 127 -5.34 -24.02 7.67
N GLN A 128 -4.01 -23.96 7.85
CA GLN A 128 -3.33 -23.75 9.12
C GLN A 128 -2.64 -22.39 9.23
N LEU A 129 -2.86 -21.46 8.29
CA LEU A 129 -2.21 -20.14 8.26
C LEU A 129 -2.65 -19.22 9.41
N VAL A 130 -2.03 -19.41 10.57
CA VAL A 130 -2.46 -18.78 11.83
C VAL A 130 -2.36 -17.26 11.81
N LEU A 131 -1.30 -16.68 11.23
CA LEU A 131 -1.17 -15.22 11.15
C LEU A 131 -2.27 -14.58 10.29
N THR A 132 -2.54 -15.13 9.11
CA THR A 132 -3.64 -14.68 8.25
C THR A 132 -4.99 -14.80 8.95
N ARG A 133 -5.23 -15.90 9.69
CA ARG A 133 -6.47 -16.09 10.45
C ARG A 133 -6.63 -15.08 11.57
N LEU A 134 -5.56 -14.78 12.31
CA LEU A 134 -5.56 -13.76 13.36
C LEU A 134 -5.79 -12.36 12.79
N LEU A 135 -5.20 -12.05 11.63
CA LEU A 135 -5.43 -10.79 10.91
C LEU A 135 -6.85 -10.70 10.36
N ALA A 136 -7.52 -11.80 10.04
CA ALA A 136 -8.93 -11.77 9.60
C ALA A 136 -9.91 -11.42 10.73
N VAL A 137 -9.49 -11.46 12.00
CA VAL A 137 -10.34 -11.11 13.15
C VAL A 137 -10.56 -9.60 13.20
N GLN A 138 -11.82 -9.17 13.20
CA GLN A 138 -12.22 -7.76 13.29
C GLN A 138 -12.10 -7.23 14.73
N ASP A 139 -10.89 -7.29 15.28
CA ASP A 139 -10.57 -6.82 16.63
C ASP A 139 -9.21 -6.13 16.66
N ALA A 140 -9.19 -4.86 17.06
CA ALA A 140 -7.99 -4.04 17.09
C ALA A 140 -6.91 -4.62 18.03
N VAL A 141 -7.30 -5.20 19.17
CA VAL A 141 -6.35 -5.76 20.16
C VAL A 141 -5.66 -7.03 19.63
N THR A 142 -6.42 -7.90 18.97
CA THR A 142 -5.88 -9.10 18.29
C THR A 142 -4.98 -8.70 17.13
N THR A 143 -5.42 -7.74 16.31
CA THR A 143 -4.64 -7.19 15.19
C THR A 143 -3.32 -6.61 15.68
N MET A 144 -3.34 -5.78 16.73
CA MET A 144 -2.16 -5.19 17.35
C MET A 144 -1.19 -6.28 17.84
N SER A 145 -1.67 -7.30 18.55
CA SER A 145 -0.81 -8.39 19.04
C SER A 145 -0.16 -9.18 17.90
N THR A 146 -0.89 -9.34 16.80
CA THR A 146 -0.42 -10.05 15.60
C THR A 146 0.60 -9.21 14.84
N PHE A 147 0.35 -7.91 14.68
CA PHE A 147 1.32 -6.98 14.10
C PHE A 147 2.60 -6.89 14.94
N VAL A 148 2.51 -6.82 16.27
CA VAL A 148 3.71 -6.84 17.13
C VAL A 148 4.50 -8.14 16.93
N LEU A 149 3.83 -9.30 16.85
CA LEU A 149 4.49 -10.57 16.57
C LEU A 149 5.21 -10.55 15.21
N VAL A 150 4.54 -10.10 14.15
CA VAL A 150 5.14 -9.97 12.81
C VAL A 150 6.31 -8.99 12.83
N LEU A 151 6.14 -7.82 13.44
CA LEU A 151 7.17 -6.80 13.56
C LEU A 151 8.40 -7.33 14.29
N ASN A 152 8.22 -8.03 15.42
CA ASN A 152 9.32 -8.66 16.14
C ASN A 152 10.05 -9.68 15.25
N CYS A 153 9.33 -10.45 14.44
CA CYS A 153 9.93 -11.40 13.51
C CYS A 153 10.63 -10.70 12.32
N LEU A 154 10.31 -9.48 11.96
CA LEU A 154 10.97 -8.81 10.83
C LEU A 154 12.09 -7.86 11.28
N HIS A 155 11.98 -7.30 12.48
CA HIS A 155 12.88 -6.28 12.98
C HIS A 155 14.33 -6.76 13.00
N GLY A 156 15.21 -5.98 12.38
CA GLY A 156 16.65 -6.23 12.35
C GLY A 156 17.08 -7.54 11.66
N SER A 157 16.19 -8.21 10.90
CA SER A 157 16.50 -9.49 10.26
C SER A 157 16.20 -9.51 8.77
N PRO A 158 17.20 -9.17 7.93
CA PRO A 158 17.08 -9.30 6.47
C PRO A 158 16.75 -10.72 6.03
N LEU A 159 17.17 -11.74 6.78
CA LEU A 159 16.88 -13.14 6.47
C LEU A 159 15.38 -13.46 6.60
N ARG A 160 14.72 -12.97 7.66
CA ARG A 160 13.27 -13.19 7.87
C ARG A 160 12.42 -12.37 6.89
N ILE A 161 12.85 -11.16 6.54
CA ILE A 161 12.23 -10.34 5.48
C ILE A 161 12.36 -11.04 4.12
N ASN A 162 13.55 -11.56 3.77
CA ASN A 162 13.73 -12.34 2.55
C ASN A 162 12.89 -13.63 2.55
N ARG A 163 12.72 -14.28 3.71
CA ARG A 163 11.85 -15.45 3.85
C ARG A 163 10.38 -15.10 3.58
N LEU A 164 9.92 -13.93 4.02
CA LEU A 164 8.59 -13.42 3.71
C LEU A 164 8.37 -13.34 2.20
N ASN A 165 9.33 -12.83 1.43
CA ASN A 165 9.16 -12.68 -0.02
C ASN A 165 9.30 -14.00 -0.81
N ASN A 166 10.01 -14.99 -0.27
CA ASN A 166 10.37 -16.21 -1.01
C ASN A 166 9.57 -17.44 -0.59
N SER A 167 8.85 -17.39 0.53
CA SER A 167 8.01 -18.50 0.99
C SER A 167 6.70 -18.61 0.19
N PRO A 168 6.10 -19.82 0.09
CA PRO A 168 4.81 -20.01 -0.58
C PRO A 168 3.67 -19.20 0.05
N ASN A 169 3.67 -19.04 1.38
CA ASN A 169 2.61 -18.36 2.12
C ASN A 169 2.90 -16.88 2.40
N GLY A 170 4.10 -16.42 2.10
CA GLY A 170 4.50 -15.03 2.27
C GLY A 170 3.61 -14.01 1.56
N PRO A 171 3.28 -14.21 0.27
CA PRO A 171 2.34 -13.35 -0.44
C PRO A 171 0.98 -13.23 0.25
N ARG A 172 0.44 -14.36 0.75
CA ARG A 172 -0.85 -14.37 1.48
C ARG A 172 -0.79 -13.58 2.78
N LEU A 173 0.32 -13.67 3.50
CA LEU A 173 0.55 -12.86 4.70
C LEU A 173 0.64 -11.37 4.34
N CYS A 174 1.39 -11.00 3.29
CA CYS A 174 1.46 -9.62 2.81
C CYS A 174 0.09 -9.06 2.41
N ILE A 175 -0.70 -9.82 1.66
CA ILE A 175 -2.10 -9.49 1.31
C ILE A 175 -2.91 -9.25 2.59
N SER A 176 -2.85 -10.16 3.56
CA SER A 176 -3.58 -10.05 4.83
C SER A 176 -3.18 -8.80 5.63
N LEU A 177 -1.89 -8.46 5.65
CA LEU A 177 -1.37 -7.25 6.29
C LEU A 177 -1.90 -5.99 5.59
N LEU A 178 -1.84 -5.95 4.25
CA LEU A 178 -2.30 -4.80 3.45
C LEU A 178 -3.81 -4.60 3.55
N ASP A 179 -4.60 -5.67 3.49
CA ASP A 179 -6.06 -5.62 3.73
C ASP A 179 -6.35 -5.06 5.12
N ARG A 180 -5.59 -5.49 6.12
CA ARG A 180 -5.78 -4.98 7.47
C ARG A 180 -5.40 -3.51 7.62
N MET A 181 -4.34 -3.06 6.96
CA MET A 181 -3.95 -1.66 6.91
C MET A 181 -5.02 -0.80 6.23
N ALA A 182 -5.57 -1.25 5.10
CA ALA A 182 -6.65 -0.54 4.40
C ALA A 182 -7.89 -0.41 5.30
N SER A 183 -8.33 -1.50 5.92
CA SER A 183 -9.51 -1.44 6.79
C SER A 183 -9.26 -0.69 8.11
N LEU A 184 -8.02 -0.58 8.60
CA LEU A 184 -7.69 0.28 9.75
C LEU A 184 -7.69 1.76 9.38
N PHE A 185 -7.29 2.10 8.16
CA PHE A 185 -7.33 3.48 7.65
C PHE A 185 -8.76 4.00 7.53
N ASP A 186 -9.71 3.15 7.15
CA ASP A 186 -11.13 3.49 7.02
C ASP A 186 -11.93 3.36 8.33
N ALA A 187 -11.32 2.83 9.39
CA ALA A 187 -11.99 2.62 10.67
C ALA A 187 -12.18 3.92 11.46
N GLU A 188 -13.14 3.94 12.38
CA GLU A 188 -13.25 5.03 13.36
C GLU A 188 -11.92 5.18 14.13
N GLU A 189 -11.47 6.43 14.26
CA GLU A 189 -10.24 6.78 14.98
C GLU A 189 -10.42 6.56 16.47
N THR A 190 -10.07 5.35 16.91
CA THR A 190 -9.94 4.98 18.32
C THR A 190 -8.47 4.84 18.68
N SER A 191 -8.13 4.97 19.95
CA SER A 191 -6.75 4.81 20.41
C SER A 191 -6.14 3.45 20.03
N ASP A 192 -6.94 2.39 19.99
CA ASP A 192 -6.47 1.05 19.63
C ASP A 192 -6.34 0.86 18.12
N THR A 193 -7.25 1.42 17.30
CA THR A 193 -7.14 1.35 15.83
C THR A 193 -5.97 2.17 15.31
N THR A 194 -5.75 3.38 15.84
CA THR A 194 -4.57 4.20 15.52
C THR A 194 -3.28 3.47 15.87
N ARG A 195 -3.16 2.93 17.09
CA ARG A 195 -1.96 2.17 17.50
C ARG A 195 -1.71 0.94 16.63
N ALA A 196 -2.77 0.22 16.26
CA ALA A 196 -2.64 -0.92 15.36
C ALA A 196 -2.13 -0.46 13.99
N PHE A 197 -2.65 0.64 13.44
CA PHE A 197 -2.18 1.20 12.18
C PHE A 197 -0.70 1.61 12.27
N ASP A 198 -0.27 2.28 13.34
CA ASP A 198 1.12 2.71 13.53
C ASP A 198 2.10 1.52 13.53
N ILE A 199 1.75 0.43 14.22
CA ILE A 199 2.59 -0.78 14.26
C ILE A 199 2.61 -1.47 12.90
N GLY A 200 1.45 -1.57 12.23
CA GLY A 200 1.36 -2.12 10.87
C GLY A 200 2.17 -1.30 9.85
N TYR A 201 2.17 0.02 9.99
CA TYR A 201 3.00 0.91 9.21
C TYR A 201 4.49 0.68 9.48
N CYS A 202 4.89 0.43 10.74
CA CYS A 202 6.27 0.08 11.06
C CYS A 202 6.73 -1.23 10.40
N ILE A 203 5.86 -2.24 10.29
CA ILE A 203 6.14 -3.47 9.53
C ILE A 203 6.44 -3.13 8.07
N PHE A 204 5.59 -2.30 7.46
CA PHE A 204 5.77 -1.87 6.08
C PHE A 204 7.11 -1.13 5.88
N CYS A 205 7.45 -0.21 6.78
CA CYS A 205 8.73 0.49 6.72
C CYS A 205 9.92 -0.49 6.76
N GLN A 206 9.88 -1.53 7.59
CA GLN A 206 10.97 -2.54 7.62
C GLN A 206 11.12 -3.27 6.27
N ILE A 207 10.03 -3.47 5.52
CA ILE A 207 10.08 -4.08 4.18
C ILE A 207 10.76 -3.14 3.17
N VAL A 208 10.47 -1.84 3.25
CA VAL A 208 11.06 -0.79 2.40
C VAL A 208 12.53 -0.56 2.74
N GLU A 209 12.84 -0.39 4.03
CA GLU A 209 14.19 -0.18 4.59
C GLU A 209 15.12 -1.39 4.40
N ALA A 210 14.58 -2.55 4.01
CA ALA A 210 15.37 -3.74 3.65
C ALA A 210 15.56 -3.90 2.13
N GLY A 211 15.15 -2.92 1.33
CA GLY A 211 15.29 -2.94 -0.13
C GLY A 211 14.38 -3.95 -0.84
N THR A 212 13.42 -4.56 -0.13
CA THR A 212 12.60 -5.65 -0.70
C THR A 212 11.23 -5.21 -1.21
N ALA A 213 10.90 -3.93 -1.13
CA ALA A 213 9.62 -3.38 -1.56
C ALA A 213 9.21 -3.77 -3.00
N PRO A 214 10.09 -3.73 -4.03
CA PRO A 214 9.72 -4.16 -5.38
C PRO A 214 9.31 -5.65 -5.45
N ALA A 215 10.00 -6.51 -4.69
CA ALA A 215 9.68 -7.93 -4.65
C ALA A 215 8.34 -8.17 -3.93
N ALA A 216 8.12 -7.49 -2.79
CA ALA A 216 6.86 -7.58 -2.05
C ALA A 216 5.67 -7.08 -2.88
N TYR A 217 5.83 -5.98 -3.61
CA TYR A 217 4.80 -5.41 -4.50
C TYR A 217 4.42 -6.37 -5.63
N ALA A 218 5.40 -6.99 -6.29
CA ALA A 218 5.15 -7.94 -7.38
C ALA A 218 4.44 -9.21 -6.88
N ARG A 219 4.67 -9.62 -5.63
CA ARG A 219 4.08 -10.82 -5.04
C ARG A 219 2.59 -10.68 -4.69
N VAL A 220 2.09 -9.47 -4.55
CA VAL A 220 0.67 -9.19 -4.25
C VAL A 220 -0.14 -8.82 -5.50
N ALA A 221 0.45 -9.00 -6.69
CA ALA A 221 -0.26 -8.93 -7.96
C ALA A 221 -1.11 -10.20 -8.19
N ILE A 222 -2.19 -10.06 -8.95
CA ILE A 222 -3.07 -11.16 -9.35
C ILE A 222 -3.10 -11.17 -10.88
N ASP A 223 -3.06 -12.37 -11.48
CA ASP A 223 -3.19 -12.54 -12.93
C ASP A 223 -4.53 -11.93 -13.40
N ASP A 224 -4.50 -11.26 -14.56
CA ASP A 224 -5.64 -10.51 -15.14
C ASP A 224 -6.04 -9.19 -14.45
N GLU A 225 -5.43 -8.82 -13.32
CA GLU A 225 -5.57 -7.48 -12.73
C GLU A 225 -4.35 -6.60 -13.05
N VAL A 226 -4.60 -5.42 -13.63
CA VAL A 226 -3.54 -4.44 -13.94
C VAL A 226 -2.92 -3.88 -12.67
N VAL A 227 -3.76 -3.65 -11.66
CA VAL A 227 -3.35 -3.23 -10.33
C VAL A 227 -4.39 -3.72 -9.32
N THR A 228 -3.93 -4.46 -8.32
CA THR A 228 -4.80 -5.01 -7.26
C THR A 228 -5.07 -3.96 -6.18
N PRO A 229 -6.15 -4.08 -5.39
CA PRO A 229 -6.37 -3.24 -4.21
C PRO A 229 -5.19 -3.27 -3.24
N HIS A 230 -4.53 -4.42 -3.06
CA HIS A 230 -3.35 -4.59 -2.22
C HIS A 230 -2.16 -3.80 -2.75
N GLN A 231 -1.93 -3.82 -4.06
CA GLN A 231 -0.91 -2.98 -4.70
C GLN A 231 -1.19 -1.49 -4.54
N THR A 232 -2.45 -1.06 -4.64
CA THR A 232 -2.83 0.33 -4.38
C THR A 232 -2.58 0.73 -2.92
N THR A 233 -2.96 -0.11 -1.95
CA THR A 233 -2.65 0.12 -0.53
C THR A 233 -1.14 0.16 -0.29
N PHE A 234 -0.37 -0.72 -0.93
CA PHE A 234 1.09 -0.70 -0.86
C PHE A 234 1.66 0.63 -1.34
N LEU A 235 1.17 1.16 -2.47
CA LEU A 235 1.59 2.46 -3.00
C LEU A 235 1.20 3.62 -2.08
N LYS A 236 0.04 3.56 -1.42
CA LYS A 236 -0.37 4.56 -0.40
C LYS A 236 0.59 4.59 0.78
N LEU A 237 0.96 3.42 1.30
CA LEU A 237 1.93 3.31 2.40
C LEU A 237 3.33 3.74 1.95
N LEU A 238 3.71 3.46 0.71
CA LEU A 238 4.99 3.92 0.13
C LEU A 238 5.03 5.44 -0.02
N ASP A 239 3.95 6.05 -0.50
CA ASP A 239 3.85 7.51 -0.60
C ASP A 239 3.99 8.14 0.79
N ALA A 240 3.25 7.64 1.78
CA ALA A 240 3.37 8.09 3.17
C ALA A 240 4.80 7.95 3.72
N TYR A 241 5.51 6.88 3.37
CA TYR A 241 6.90 6.67 3.79
C TYR A 241 7.86 7.70 3.19
N LEU A 242 7.66 8.08 1.93
CA LEU A 242 8.51 9.03 1.22
C LEU A 242 8.20 10.50 1.55
N GLN A 243 7.10 10.77 2.24
CA GLN A 243 6.77 12.13 2.66
C GLN A 243 7.71 12.60 3.78
N PRO A 244 8.18 13.86 3.75
CA PRO A 244 9.07 14.39 4.79
C PRO A 244 8.40 14.35 6.17
N SER A 245 9.01 13.64 7.12
CA SER A 245 8.60 13.65 8.53
C SER A 245 9.78 13.97 9.43
N GLN A 246 9.58 14.88 10.39
CA GLN A 246 10.60 15.19 11.41
C GLN A 246 10.77 14.07 12.43
N GLU A 247 9.74 13.25 12.64
CA GLU A 247 9.74 12.21 13.67
C GLU A 247 10.42 10.92 13.22
N ARG A 248 10.46 10.66 11.90
CA ARG A 248 11.05 9.46 11.32
C ARG A 248 11.86 9.81 10.07
N PRO A 249 13.18 10.05 10.22
CA PRO A 249 14.07 10.20 9.09
C PRO A 249 14.03 8.95 8.19
N LEU A 250 14.16 9.16 6.88
CA LEU A 250 14.26 8.07 5.91
C LEU A 250 15.49 7.22 6.20
N ALA A 251 15.26 5.97 6.58
CA ALA A 251 16.29 4.98 6.86
C ALA A 251 16.49 4.02 5.67
N ILE A 252 16.60 4.58 4.46
CA ILE A 252 16.83 3.83 3.22
C ILE A 252 18.20 4.20 2.65
N ASP A 253 18.97 3.20 2.22
CA ASP A 253 20.28 3.46 1.66
C ASP A 253 20.23 3.99 0.21
N SER A 254 21.33 4.57 -0.27
CA SER A 254 21.39 5.17 -1.61
C SER A 254 21.24 4.17 -2.77
N GLY A 255 21.58 2.90 -2.56
CA GLY A 255 21.41 1.82 -3.51
C GLY A 255 19.95 1.37 -3.57
N GLU A 256 19.34 1.12 -2.41
CA GLU A 256 17.93 0.76 -2.26
C GLU A 256 17.01 1.86 -2.80
N MET A 257 17.33 3.13 -2.55
CA MET A 257 16.59 4.27 -3.09
C MET A 257 16.64 4.30 -4.63
N ARG A 258 17.78 3.92 -5.22
CA ARG A 258 17.93 3.82 -6.69
C ARG A 258 17.11 2.65 -7.25
N ASP A 259 17.12 1.51 -6.58
CA ASP A 259 16.34 0.35 -6.98
C ASP A 259 14.83 0.61 -6.88
N LEU A 260 14.40 1.30 -5.82
CA LEU A 260 13.03 1.76 -5.63
C LEU A 260 12.61 2.74 -6.74
N SER A 261 13.46 3.70 -7.07
CA SER A 261 13.24 4.64 -8.18
C SER A 261 13.12 3.90 -9.53
N GLY A 262 13.99 2.91 -9.77
CA GLY A 262 13.95 2.07 -10.97
C GLY A 262 12.67 1.24 -11.06
N PHE A 263 12.21 0.68 -9.95
CA PHE A 263 10.93 -0.02 -9.83
C PHE A 263 9.75 0.90 -10.15
N LEU A 264 9.62 2.02 -9.45
CA LEU A 264 8.52 2.97 -9.66
C LEU A 264 8.48 3.52 -11.08
N SER A 265 9.65 3.73 -11.69
CA SER A 265 9.75 4.15 -13.09
C SER A 265 9.19 3.11 -14.07
N ARG A 266 9.41 1.81 -13.81
CA ARG A 266 8.82 0.73 -14.62
C ARG A 266 7.31 0.65 -14.43
N GLU A 267 6.84 0.69 -13.18
CA GLU A 267 5.40 0.68 -12.88
C GLU A 267 4.68 1.88 -13.50
N PHE A 268 5.28 3.07 -13.43
CA PHE A 268 4.76 4.27 -14.08
C PHE A 268 4.54 4.05 -15.59
N LEU A 269 5.51 3.43 -16.28
CA LEU A 269 5.44 3.16 -17.72
C LEU A 269 4.36 2.12 -18.04
N THR A 270 4.23 1.06 -17.23
CA THR A 270 3.20 0.03 -17.37
C THR A 270 1.80 0.65 -17.24
N LEU A 271 1.54 1.34 -16.12
CA LEU A 271 0.25 1.96 -15.83
C LEU A 271 -0.09 3.08 -16.84
N SER A 272 0.90 3.88 -17.22
CA SER A 272 0.74 4.90 -18.28
C SER A 272 0.34 4.27 -19.62
N THR A 273 0.95 3.15 -20.00
CA THR A 273 0.66 2.48 -21.27
C THR A 273 -0.75 1.90 -21.27
N TYR A 274 -1.18 1.29 -20.17
CA TYR A 274 -2.56 0.85 -19.99
C TYR A 274 -3.53 2.01 -20.12
N CYS A 275 -3.32 3.08 -19.33
CA CYS A 275 -4.17 4.27 -19.30
C CYS A 275 -4.36 4.84 -20.71
N GLN A 276 -3.30 4.98 -21.48
CA GLN A 276 -3.39 5.47 -22.86
C GLN A 276 -4.15 4.54 -23.79
N HIS A 277 -3.97 3.23 -23.67
CA HIS A 277 -4.69 2.26 -24.49
C HIS A 277 -6.19 2.27 -24.16
N ALA A 278 -6.55 2.28 -22.88
CA ALA A 278 -7.92 2.41 -22.40
C ALA A 278 -8.59 3.70 -22.93
N ILE A 279 -7.89 4.85 -22.79
CA ILE A 279 -8.35 6.15 -23.27
C ILE A 279 -8.58 6.16 -24.79
N ARG A 280 -7.69 5.55 -25.57
CA ARG A 280 -7.81 5.49 -27.04
C ARG A 280 -8.99 4.63 -27.52
N ARG A 281 -9.43 3.67 -26.70
CA ARG A 281 -10.56 2.78 -26.99
C ARG A 281 -11.90 3.32 -26.50
N ALA A 282 -11.87 4.33 -25.64
CA ALA A 282 -13.08 5.00 -25.17
C ALA A 282 -13.77 5.77 -26.31
N PRO A 283 -15.11 5.80 -26.36
CA PRO A 283 -15.85 6.40 -27.45
C PRO A 283 -15.51 7.89 -27.60
N ALA A 284 -15.26 8.33 -28.84
CA ALA A 284 -15.38 9.74 -29.18
C ALA A 284 -16.87 10.09 -29.27
N GLU A 285 -17.26 11.33 -28.94
CA GLU A 285 -18.61 11.87 -29.16
C GLU A 285 -18.98 11.99 -30.67
N GLU A 286 -18.51 11.09 -31.53
CA GLU A 286 -18.95 11.03 -32.93
C GLU A 286 -20.24 10.21 -33.00
N GLU A 287 -21.33 10.85 -33.44
CA GLU A 287 -22.59 10.18 -33.76
C GLU A 287 -22.31 8.96 -34.65
N PRO A 288 -22.82 7.76 -34.29
CA PRO A 288 -22.58 6.58 -35.09
C PRO A 288 -23.17 6.80 -36.49
N ARG A 289 -22.32 6.71 -37.52
CA ARG A 289 -22.77 6.74 -38.92
C ARG A 289 -23.72 5.55 -39.14
N PRO A 290 -24.89 5.75 -39.77
CA PRO A 290 -25.84 4.67 -39.99
C PRO A 290 -25.22 3.64 -40.94
N GLY A 291 -24.86 2.47 -40.42
CA GLY A 291 -24.35 1.34 -41.20
C GLY A 291 -23.04 0.72 -40.71
N ASP A 292 -22.33 1.34 -39.75
CA ASP A 292 -21.17 0.67 -39.14
C ASP A 292 -21.68 -0.35 -38.10
N PRO A 293 -21.23 -1.62 -38.15
CA PRO A 293 -21.46 -2.55 -37.05
C PRO A 293 -20.73 -1.97 -35.85
N ALA A 294 -21.49 -1.31 -34.98
CA ALA A 294 -20.99 -0.66 -33.78
C ALA A 294 -20.03 -1.62 -33.09
N ALA A 295 -18.74 -1.32 -33.17
CA ALA A 295 -17.79 -1.90 -32.24
C ALA A 295 -18.36 -1.56 -30.87
N LEU A 296 -18.80 -2.59 -30.13
CA LEU A 296 -19.15 -2.48 -28.72
C LEU A 296 -17.92 -1.92 -28.01
N GLN A 297 -17.82 -0.59 -27.96
CA GLN A 297 -16.74 0.15 -27.33
C GLN A 297 -17.08 0.24 -25.86
N GLU A 298 -16.54 -0.72 -25.10
CA GLU A 298 -16.75 -0.83 -23.66
C GLU A 298 -15.92 0.23 -22.92
N LEU A 299 -16.57 0.92 -21.98
CA LEU A 299 -15.89 1.78 -21.02
C LEU A 299 -15.00 0.91 -20.12
N ASP A 300 -13.70 1.17 -20.11
CA ASP A 300 -12.75 0.42 -19.29
C ASP A 300 -12.99 0.69 -17.80
N LEU A 301 -13.64 -0.27 -17.12
CA LEU A 301 -14.00 -0.17 -15.70
C LEU A 301 -12.77 -0.18 -14.77
N LEU A 302 -11.60 -0.60 -15.25
CA LEU A 302 -10.36 -0.61 -14.47
C LEU A 302 -9.60 0.71 -14.57
N LEU A 303 -9.91 1.55 -15.57
CA LEU A 303 -9.22 2.82 -15.79
C LEU A 303 -9.17 3.74 -14.55
N PRO A 304 -10.24 3.93 -13.75
CA PRO A 304 -10.17 4.74 -12.54
C PRO A 304 -9.16 4.21 -11.51
N LYS A 305 -9.09 2.88 -11.33
CA LYS A 305 -8.15 2.23 -10.41
C LYS A 305 -6.71 2.39 -10.89
N VAL A 306 -6.49 2.23 -12.19
CA VAL A 306 -5.16 2.44 -12.81
C VAL A 306 -4.73 3.90 -12.70
N CYS A 307 -5.65 4.84 -12.87
CA CYS A 307 -5.38 6.27 -12.66
C CYS A 307 -4.99 6.57 -11.21
N GLU A 308 -5.69 6.01 -10.22
CA GLU A 308 -5.32 6.16 -8.80
C GLU A 308 -3.92 5.61 -8.52
N ALA A 309 -3.60 4.41 -8.99
CA ALA A 309 -2.26 3.84 -8.85
C ALA A 309 -1.19 4.71 -9.55
N LEU A 310 -1.49 5.23 -10.74
CA LEU A 310 -0.58 6.11 -11.48
C LEU A 310 -0.35 7.43 -10.74
N VAL A 311 -1.36 7.99 -10.08
CA VAL A 311 -1.20 9.17 -9.19
C VAL A 311 -0.21 8.84 -8.08
N LEU A 312 -0.40 7.74 -7.36
CA LEU A 312 0.47 7.35 -6.24
C LEU A 312 1.91 7.10 -6.68
N VAL A 313 2.11 6.40 -7.81
CA VAL A 313 3.45 6.18 -8.37
C VAL A 313 4.10 7.52 -8.75
N THR A 314 3.33 8.45 -9.33
CA THR A 314 3.81 9.79 -9.70
C THR A 314 4.21 10.61 -8.47
N GLN A 315 3.46 10.51 -7.38
CA GLN A 315 3.76 11.17 -6.10
C GLN A 315 5.03 10.58 -5.47
N CYS A 316 5.15 9.25 -5.42
CA CYS A 316 6.36 8.57 -4.95
C CYS A 316 7.61 8.99 -5.75
N LEU A 317 7.52 8.99 -7.08
CA LEU A 317 8.61 9.44 -7.96
C LEU A 317 8.96 10.92 -7.72
N THR A 318 7.96 11.76 -7.48
CA THR A 318 8.15 13.18 -7.16
C THR A 318 8.94 13.34 -5.87
N SER A 319 8.53 12.66 -4.80
CA SER A 319 9.22 12.68 -3.51
C SER A 319 10.66 12.21 -3.63
N LEU A 320 10.92 11.10 -4.34
CA LEU A 320 12.27 10.60 -4.59
C LEU A 320 13.15 11.59 -5.36
N CYS A 321 12.60 12.29 -6.36
CA CYS A 321 13.33 13.32 -7.10
C CYS A 321 13.74 14.48 -6.17
N LEU A 322 12.83 14.93 -5.30
CA LEU A 322 13.09 16.02 -4.37
C LEU A 322 14.14 15.63 -3.32
N ILE A 323 14.04 14.43 -2.74
CA ILE A 323 15.02 13.88 -1.78
C ILE A 323 16.41 13.79 -2.42
N SER A 324 16.49 13.35 -3.68
CA SER A 324 17.75 13.28 -4.42
C SER A 324 18.36 14.66 -4.68
N GLU A 325 17.55 15.69 -4.94
CA GLU A 325 18.00 17.06 -5.16
C GLU A 325 18.50 17.71 -3.87
N GLU A 326 17.79 17.53 -2.76
CA GLU A 326 18.20 18.00 -1.43
C GLU A 326 19.56 17.40 -1.02
N SER A 327 19.74 16.10 -1.24
CA SER A 327 20.99 15.39 -0.96
C SER A 327 22.16 15.88 -1.83
N ALA A 328 21.90 16.14 -3.12
CA ALA A 328 22.90 16.67 -4.06
C ALA A 328 23.31 18.11 -3.73
N ASN A 329 22.39 18.93 -3.21
CA ASN A 329 22.68 20.28 -2.76
C ASN A 329 23.51 20.30 -1.46
N ALA A 330 23.29 19.33 -0.57
CA ALA A 330 24.10 19.18 0.64
C ALA A 330 25.52 18.65 0.37
N SER A 331 25.74 17.89 -0.71
CA SER A 331 27.03 17.29 -1.06
C SER A 331 27.36 17.36 -2.57
N PRO A 332 27.91 18.50 -3.06
CA PRO A 332 28.08 18.76 -4.49
C PRO A 332 29.03 17.80 -5.22
N THR A 333 29.88 17.06 -4.49
CA THR A 333 30.88 16.12 -5.01
C THR A 333 30.31 14.80 -5.53
N GLN A 334 29.03 14.50 -5.28
CA GLN A 334 28.33 13.30 -5.79
C GLN A 334 27.29 13.62 -6.86
N ARG A 335 27.56 14.59 -7.75
CA ARG A 335 26.83 14.72 -9.03
C ARG A 335 27.23 13.60 -9.98
N THR A 336 27.03 12.34 -9.59
CA THR A 336 27.13 11.23 -10.55
C THR A 336 25.94 11.32 -11.48
N THR A 337 26.23 11.40 -12.76
CA THR A 337 25.31 11.36 -13.90
C THR A 337 24.41 10.13 -13.86
N SER A 338 23.34 10.18 -13.06
CA SER A 338 22.20 9.29 -13.23
C SER A 338 21.34 9.84 -14.38
N ASP A 339 21.87 9.72 -15.59
CA ASP A 339 21.29 10.12 -16.88
C ASP A 339 20.04 9.28 -17.27
N LYS A 340 19.36 8.70 -16.29
CA LYS A 340 18.21 7.80 -16.46
C LYS A 340 17.04 8.12 -15.53
N ALA A 341 16.99 9.31 -14.94
CA ALA A 341 15.79 9.75 -14.22
C ALA A 341 14.64 9.79 -15.24
N PRO A 342 13.61 8.98 -15.03
CA PRO A 342 13.03 8.03 -16.00
C PRO A 342 12.99 8.52 -17.44
N ALA A 343 13.52 7.75 -18.40
CA ALA A 343 13.32 8.07 -19.81
C ALA A 343 11.82 8.11 -20.14
N VAL A 344 11.31 9.33 -20.23
CA VAL A 344 10.02 9.73 -20.81
C VAL A 344 8.83 9.41 -19.91
N ILE A 345 8.44 10.34 -19.02
CA ILE A 345 7.00 10.60 -18.88
C ILE A 345 6.51 10.71 -20.32
N ARG A 346 5.73 9.74 -20.80
CA ARG A 346 5.18 9.82 -22.14
C ARG A 346 4.44 11.16 -22.16
N ALA A 347 4.98 12.16 -22.85
CA ALA A 347 4.25 13.38 -23.14
C ALA A 347 2.90 13.02 -23.75
N GLU A 348 2.82 11.84 -24.36
CA GLU A 348 1.62 11.17 -24.81
C GLU A 348 0.64 10.73 -23.71
N THR A 349 1.05 10.36 -22.49
CA THR A 349 0.13 10.17 -21.35
C THR A 349 -0.54 11.50 -21.00
N LEU A 350 0.27 12.57 -20.85
CA LEU A 350 -0.24 13.92 -20.59
C LEU A 350 -1.15 14.40 -21.72
N ARG A 351 -0.77 14.18 -22.98
CA ARG A 351 -1.59 14.51 -24.16
C ARG A 351 -2.88 13.70 -24.21
N SER A 352 -2.82 12.39 -23.99
CA SER A 352 -4.01 11.53 -23.99
C SER A 352 -4.97 11.94 -22.90
N LEU A 353 -4.48 12.25 -21.69
CA LEU A 353 -5.31 12.78 -20.61
C LEU A 353 -5.86 14.17 -20.92
N ASP A 354 -5.08 15.02 -21.58
CA ASP A 354 -5.53 16.35 -21.98
C ASP A 354 -6.61 16.32 -23.07
N LEU A 355 -6.54 15.37 -24.00
CA LEU A 355 -7.58 15.14 -25.00
C LEU A 355 -8.80 14.42 -24.43
N PHE A 356 -8.62 13.55 -23.44
CA PHE A 356 -9.67 12.69 -22.89
C PHE A 356 -10.53 13.40 -21.84
N LEU A 357 -9.91 14.16 -20.93
CA LEU A 357 -10.65 14.79 -19.83
C LEU A 357 -11.66 15.88 -20.26
N PRO A 358 -11.42 16.70 -21.31
CA PRO A 358 -12.44 17.59 -21.87
C PRO A 358 -13.61 16.85 -22.53
N ARG A 359 -13.38 15.62 -23.03
CA ARG A 359 -14.40 14.77 -23.68
C ARG A 359 -15.32 14.08 -22.69
N ILE A 360 -14.91 13.94 -21.44
CA ILE A 360 -15.77 13.44 -20.38
C ILE A 360 -16.46 14.63 -19.71
N THR A 361 -17.62 15.02 -20.22
CA THR A 361 -18.59 15.84 -19.47
C THR A 361 -19.22 15.02 -18.34
N LEU A 362 -18.40 14.56 -17.39
CA LEU A 362 -18.87 14.06 -16.09
C LEU A 362 -19.63 15.20 -15.41
N GLY A 363 -20.95 15.11 -15.41
CA GLY A 363 -21.85 15.99 -14.65
C GLY A 363 -22.65 17.05 -15.43
N LYS A 364 -22.92 16.90 -16.73
CA LYS A 364 -24.14 17.50 -17.32
C LYS A 364 -25.11 16.40 -17.72
N ALA A 365 -25.62 15.68 -16.72
CA ALA A 365 -26.99 15.21 -16.83
C ALA A 365 -27.85 16.47 -17.00
N HIS A 366 -28.46 16.64 -18.17
CA HIS A 366 -29.58 17.55 -18.29
C HIS A 366 -30.59 17.13 -17.23
N ALA A 367 -30.80 17.99 -16.24
CA ALA A 367 -31.81 17.80 -15.23
C ALA A 367 -33.16 17.63 -15.90
N GLN A 368 -33.75 16.44 -15.76
CA GLN A 368 -35.17 16.34 -15.50
C GLN A 368 -35.32 15.58 -14.19
N ASP A 369 -35.96 16.27 -13.24
CA ASP A 369 -36.24 15.85 -11.88
C ASP A 369 -36.78 14.42 -11.82
N THR A 370 -36.21 13.59 -10.94
CA THR A 370 -36.98 12.70 -10.07
C THR A 370 -36.13 12.22 -8.88
N ALA A 371 -36.81 12.11 -7.75
CA ALA A 371 -36.32 11.95 -6.39
C ALA A 371 -35.22 10.89 -6.11
N GLY A 372 -34.27 11.29 -5.27
CA GLY A 372 -33.90 10.52 -4.08
C GLY A 372 -33.15 9.20 -4.27
N HIS A 373 -32.00 9.19 -4.95
CA HIS A 373 -31.03 8.11 -4.83
C HIS A 373 -29.61 8.68 -4.69
N ALA A 374 -28.80 8.04 -3.83
CA ALA A 374 -27.48 8.47 -3.40
C ALA A 374 -26.58 8.87 -4.57
N ARG A 375 -25.92 10.03 -4.45
CA ARG A 375 -24.88 10.49 -5.37
C ARG A 375 -23.80 9.40 -5.49
N PRO A 376 -23.40 8.97 -6.70
CA PRO A 376 -22.16 8.23 -6.85
C PRO A 376 -21.01 9.13 -6.40
N SER A 377 -20.12 8.61 -5.57
CA SER A 377 -18.88 9.27 -5.18
C SER A 377 -18.10 9.70 -6.43
N ASP A 378 -17.78 10.99 -6.51
CA ASP A 378 -16.96 11.58 -7.55
C ASP A 378 -15.64 10.78 -7.70
N PRO A 379 -15.24 10.30 -8.90
CA PRO A 379 -14.04 9.48 -9.05
C PRO A 379 -12.78 10.33 -8.85
N LYS A 380 -12.35 10.47 -7.60
CA LYS A 380 -11.14 11.20 -7.14
C LYS A 380 -9.83 10.82 -7.88
N GLY A 381 -9.79 9.68 -8.57
CA GLY A 381 -8.59 9.21 -9.29
C GLY A 381 -8.19 10.08 -10.49
N PHE A 382 -9.13 10.78 -11.13
CA PHE A 382 -8.82 11.64 -12.29
C PHE A 382 -8.46 13.08 -11.92
N SER A 383 -8.95 13.58 -10.78
CA SER A 383 -8.86 15.00 -10.39
C SER A 383 -7.48 15.46 -9.92
N TYR A 384 -6.51 14.55 -9.85
CA TYR A 384 -5.14 14.88 -9.45
C TYR A 384 -4.09 14.38 -10.45
N LEU A 385 -4.47 13.53 -11.39
CA LEU A 385 -3.53 12.88 -12.29
C LEU A 385 -2.84 13.88 -13.24
N LYS A 386 -3.59 14.81 -13.85
CA LYS A 386 -2.99 15.88 -14.67
C LYS A 386 -2.02 16.73 -13.84
N ARG A 387 -2.46 17.16 -12.66
CA ARG A 387 -1.67 18.00 -11.74
C ARG A 387 -0.36 17.33 -11.37
N ASP A 388 -0.41 16.08 -10.92
CA ASP A 388 0.76 15.38 -10.41
C ASP A 388 1.73 14.99 -11.54
N LEU A 389 1.22 14.62 -12.72
CA LEU A 389 2.07 14.37 -13.89
C LEU A 389 2.81 15.63 -14.35
N VAL A 390 2.11 16.78 -14.39
CA VAL A 390 2.73 18.06 -14.74
C VAL A 390 3.73 18.51 -13.68
N ARG A 391 3.42 18.30 -12.40
CA ARG A 391 4.35 18.58 -11.30
C ARG A 391 5.64 17.76 -11.44
N LEU A 392 5.53 16.45 -11.63
CA LEU A 392 6.68 15.57 -11.82
C LEU A 392 7.49 15.99 -13.06
N LEU A 393 6.81 16.31 -14.18
CA LEU A 393 7.45 16.81 -15.38
C LEU A 393 8.24 18.09 -15.12
N GLY A 394 7.67 19.03 -14.37
CA GLY A 394 8.35 20.28 -14.02
C GLY A 394 9.61 20.07 -13.21
N ILE A 395 9.58 19.15 -12.25
CA ILE A 395 10.75 18.76 -11.43
C ILE A 395 11.80 18.09 -12.31
N LEU A 396 11.44 17.09 -13.10
CA LEU A 396 12.37 16.39 -14.00
C LEU A 396 12.99 17.29 -15.06
N SER A 397 12.32 18.38 -15.45
CA SER A 397 12.83 19.33 -16.45
C SER A 397 13.77 20.39 -15.84
N SER A 398 13.83 20.49 -14.52
CA SER A 398 14.65 21.49 -13.82
C SER A 398 16.14 21.24 -14.08
N GLU A 399 16.80 22.23 -14.71
CA GLU A 399 18.23 22.21 -15.06
C GLU A 399 18.71 20.99 -15.90
N ARG A 400 17.79 20.24 -16.53
CA ARG A 400 18.11 19.03 -17.32
C ARG A 400 17.78 19.21 -18.79
N ARG A 401 18.79 19.61 -19.56
CA ARG A 401 18.66 19.90 -21.01
C ARG A 401 18.10 18.73 -21.83
N SER A 402 18.54 17.51 -21.55
CA SER A 402 18.06 16.29 -22.23
C SER A 402 16.55 16.07 -22.06
N VAL A 403 16.01 16.32 -20.86
CA VAL A 403 14.58 16.22 -20.57
C VAL A 403 13.82 17.34 -21.28
N GLN A 404 14.30 18.58 -21.19
CA GLN A 404 13.70 19.73 -21.87
C GLN A 404 13.58 19.51 -23.38
N ASP A 405 14.64 19.04 -24.03
CA ASP A 405 14.66 18.77 -25.47
C ASP A 405 13.75 17.60 -25.84
N ARG A 406 13.72 16.54 -25.02
CA ARG A 406 12.82 15.40 -25.26
C ARG A 406 11.35 15.81 -25.20
N VAL A 407 10.97 16.63 -24.23
CA VAL A 407 9.59 17.14 -24.09
C VAL A 407 9.20 17.99 -25.30
N ARG A 408 10.11 18.83 -25.81
CA ARG A 408 9.91 19.55 -27.08
C ARG A 408 9.69 18.62 -28.26
N VAL A 409 10.61 17.67 -28.49
CA VAL A 409 10.55 16.72 -29.62
C VAL A 409 9.25 15.90 -29.58
N CYS A 410 8.79 15.54 -28.39
CA CYS A 410 7.54 14.82 -28.22
C CYS A 410 6.30 15.72 -28.26
N GLY A 411 6.39 17.03 -28.55
CA GLY A 411 5.25 17.96 -28.59
C GLY A 411 4.55 18.14 -27.25
N GLY A 412 5.29 18.02 -26.14
CA GLY A 412 4.77 18.16 -24.78
C GLY A 412 4.68 19.62 -24.30
N ILE A 413 5.44 20.54 -24.89
CA ILE A 413 5.41 21.96 -24.52
C ILE A 413 4.03 22.56 -24.75
N GLN A 414 3.42 22.30 -25.92
CA GLN A 414 2.06 22.76 -26.24
C GLN A 414 1.03 22.20 -25.26
N VAL A 415 1.18 20.93 -24.86
CA VAL A 415 0.29 20.30 -23.87
C VAL A 415 0.41 21.00 -22.52
N VAL A 416 1.63 21.29 -22.05
CA VAL A 416 1.82 22.03 -20.79
C VAL A 416 1.26 23.45 -20.88
N MET A 417 1.42 24.13 -22.02
CA MET A 417 0.82 25.45 -22.24
C MET A 417 -0.71 25.41 -22.17
N ASN A 418 -1.36 24.38 -22.72
CA ASN A 418 -2.82 24.21 -22.62
C ASN A 418 -3.30 23.99 -21.17
N LEU A 419 -2.42 23.49 -20.29
CA LEU A 419 -2.72 23.27 -18.87
C LEU A 419 -2.47 24.52 -18.01
N CYS A 420 -1.95 25.61 -18.58
CA CYS A 420 -1.77 26.91 -17.90
C CYS A 420 -3.08 27.71 -17.76
N VAL A 421 -4.22 27.03 -17.66
CA VAL A 421 -5.54 27.63 -17.43
C VAL A 421 -6.08 27.24 -16.06
N ILE A 422 -7.00 28.04 -15.52
CA ILE A 422 -7.66 27.70 -14.26
C ILE A 422 -8.59 26.50 -14.52
N ASP A 423 -8.40 25.44 -13.74
CA ASP A 423 -9.26 24.26 -13.72
C ASP A 423 -9.78 24.07 -12.29
N GLU A 424 -11.06 24.37 -12.05
CA GLU A 424 -11.70 24.23 -10.73
C GLU A 424 -11.70 22.78 -10.23
N ARG A 425 -11.61 21.80 -11.13
CA ARG A 425 -11.60 20.37 -10.79
C ARG A 425 -10.20 19.87 -10.41
N ASN A 426 -9.15 20.60 -10.79
CA ASN A 426 -7.75 20.30 -10.44
C ASN A 426 -7.08 21.51 -9.77
N PRO A 427 -7.32 21.75 -8.47
CA PRO A 427 -6.62 22.81 -7.73
C PRO A 427 -5.10 22.71 -7.90
N TYR A 428 -4.45 23.86 -8.10
CA TYR A 428 -3.01 24.02 -8.34
C TYR A 428 -2.45 23.50 -9.67
N LEU A 429 -3.29 23.00 -10.60
CA LEU A 429 -2.83 22.54 -11.91
C LEU A 429 -2.11 23.64 -12.68
N ARG A 430 -2.71 24.85 -12.72
CA ARG A 430 -2.16 26.01 -13.42
C ARG A 430 -0.77 26.37 -12.89
N GLU A 431 -0.61 26.41 -11.58
CA GLU A 431 0.63 26.78 -10.90
C GLU A 431 1.74 25.77 -11.21
N HIS A 432 1.42 24.47 -11.17
CA HIS A 432 2.36 23.42 -11.57
C HIS A 432 2.68 23.46 -13.06
N ALA A 433 1.71 23.79 -13.93
CA ALA A 433 1.92 23.95 -15.37
C ALA A 433 2.84 25.15 -15.69
N ILE A 434 2.64 26.28 -15.01
CA ILE A 434 3.51 27.46 -15.14
C ILE A 434 4.94 27.13 -14.67
N LEU A 435 5.08 26.42 -13.54
CA LEU A 435 6.40 25.99 -13.06
C LEU A 435 7.07 25.03 -14.06
N ALA A 436 6.34 24.06 -14.58
CA ALA A 436 6.85 23.13 -15.57
C ALA A 436 7.27 23.86 -16.85
N LEU A 437 6.46 24.79 -17.35
CA LEU A 437 6.79 25.61 -18.52
C LEU A 437 8.04 26.45 -18.27
N ARG A 438 8.15 27.12 -17.12
CA ARG A 438 9.36 27.87 -16.73
C ARG A 438 10.60 26.96 -16.80
N ASN A 439 10.53 25.77 -16.20
CA ASN A 439 11.67 24.85 -16.16
C ASN A 439 12.00 24.28 -17.55
N LEU A 440 11.01 24.04 -18.40
CA LEU A 440 11.20 23.63 -19.80
C LEU A 440 11.88 24.69 -20.65
N LEU A 441 11.64 25.97 -20.37
CA LEU A 441 12.22 27.11 -21.11
C LEU A 441 13.54 27.60 -20.52
N HIS A 442 13.84 27.26 -19.26
CA HIS A 442 15.01 27.77 -18.56
C HIS A 442 16.30 27.36 -19.26
N ARG A 443 17.06 28.37 -19.74
CA ARG A 443 18.33 28.20 -20.49
C ARG A 443 18.21 27.29 -21.73
N ASN A 444 17.01 27.20 -22.33
CA ASN A 444 16.77 26.43 -23.55
C ASN A 444 16.21 27.32 -24.67
N LYS A 445 17.09 27.78 -25.57
CA LYS A 445 16.73 28.70 -26.66
C LYS A 445 15.78 28.05 -27.67
N GLU A 446 15.97 26.77 -27.96
CA GLU A 446 15.16 26.01 -28.91
C GLU A 446 13.73 25.83 -28.42
N ASN A 447 13.55 25.61 -27.11
CA ASN A 447 12.23 25.60 -26.51
C ASN A 447 11.60 27.00 -26.48
N GLN A 448 12.39 28.05 -26.21
CA GLN A 448 11.91 29.45 -26.26
C GLN A 448 11.47 29.86 -27.67
N MET A 449 12.23 29.49 -28.70
CA MET A 449 11.87 29.76 -30.10
C MET A 449 10.54 29.10 -30.46
N LEU A 450 10.36 27.82 -30.11
CA LEU A 450 9.10 27.11 -30.35
C LEU A 450 7.92 27.82 -29.68
N VAL A 451 8.07 28.30 -28.45
CA VAL A 451 6.98 29.05 -27.77
C VAL A 451 6.72 30.40 -28.43
N ASN A 452 7.77 31.10 -28.88
CA ASN A 452 7.61 32.38 -29.59
C ASN A 452 6.93 32.24 -30.96
N GLU A 453 7.07 31.08 -31.62
CA GLU A 453 6.36 30.74 -32.86
C GLU A 453 4.86 30.50 -32.62
N ILE A 454 4.48 30.09 -31.41
CA ILE A 454 3.08 29.93 -30.98
C ILE A 454 2.55 31.31 -30.57
N GLN A 455 2.30 32.18 -31.55
CA GLN A 455 1.63 33.47 -31.28
C GLN A 455 0.11 33.30 -31.14
N PRO A 456 -0.54 34.09 -30.27
CA PRO A 456 -2.00 34.17 -30.23
C PRO A 456 -2.54 34.55 -31.61
N ILE A 457 -3.50 33.76 -32.12
CA ILE A 457 -4.15 34.02 -33.41
C ILE A 457 -5.05 35.27 -33.32
N ALA A 458 -5.36 35.74 -32.09
CA ALA A 458 -6.21 36.89 -31.85
C ALA A 458 -5.89 37.62 -30.53
N GLU A 459 -6.07 38.93 -30.52
CA GLU A 459 -6.15 39.75 -29.30
C GLU A 459 -7.63 39.94 -28.93
N TRP A 460 -7.92 39.92 -27.64
CA TRP A 460 -9.24 40.28 -27.13
C TRP A 460 -9.33 41.80 -27.10
N ASP A 461 -10.33 42.38 -27.75
CA ASP A 461 -10.60 43.81 -27.62
C ASP A 461 -11.24 44.14 -26.25
N ASP A 462 -11.34 45.45 -25.95
CA ASP A 462 -11.91 45.96 -24.71
C ASP A 462 -13.39 45.56 -24.50
N ASP A 463 -14.06 45.04 -25.54
CA ASP A 463 -15.44 44.54 -25.52
C ASP A 463 -15.51 42.99 -25.40
N GLY A 464 -14.36 42.31 -25.27
CA GLY A 464 -14.30 40.86 -25.11
C GLY A 464 -14.53 40.08 -26.41
N MET A 465 -14.30 40.67 -27.57
CA MET A 465 -14.35 39.99 -28.87
C MET A 465 -12.95 39.59 -29.36
N LEU A 466 -12.83 38.38 -29.91
CA LEU A 466 -11.60 37.85 -30.49
C LEU A 466 -11.33 38.53 -31.86
N GLN A 467 -10.34 39.42 -31.94
CA GLN A 467 -9.90 39.98 -33.22
C GLN A 467 -8.67 39.26 -33.75
N ARG A 468 -8.77 38.68 -34.95
CA ARG A 468 -7.60 38.13 -35.64
C ARG A 468 -6.61 39.25 -35.93
N ARG A 469 -5.34 39.02 -35.60
CA ARG A 469 -4.24 39.92 -35.93
C ARG A 469 -4.09 40.13 -37.44
#